data_AF-A0A1X0EJP7-F1
#
_entry.id   AF-A0A1X0EJP7-F1
#
_cell.length_a   1.000
_cell.length_b   1.000
_cell.length_c   1.000
_cell.angle_alpha   90.00
_cell.angle_beta   90.00
_cell.angle_gamma   90.00
#
_symmetry.space_group_name_H-M   'P 1'
#
loop_
_entity.id
_entity.type
_entity.pdbx_description
1 polymer ?
#
loop_
_entity_poly.entity_id
_entity_poly.type
_entity_poly.pdbx_seq_one_letter_code
_entity_poly.pdbx_strand_id
1 'polypeptide(L)'
;LREAFYGVRRFDDFHAALGCARNLLFGGGGDGGSGGSSGTAGGAGGAGGNAGLFSLGAAGGDGGTGGTPAGPGTGGTGGAGGNGGLLFGSGGAGGAGGAGIGSSKAGGTGGAGGNAGLLVGSGGAGGAGGAAGTGGFIAPGGAGGAGGKAGLIGNGGNGGSGGAGTIAGTGGAGGSGGNAVLIGNGGNAGNGGTGGTAGSTGTGGISGRFLGLDGFNAPASTDPLHTLQQQVLTAINAPIQEATGRPLIGNGANGTPGTGADGGPGGWLFGNGGNGGSGKAVNVGNGGNGGAGGAGGNGAAGAAGSNGVGAGDHGGDGQA
;
A
#
# COMPACT_ATOMS: atom_id res chain seq x y z
N LEU A 1 -52.08 -16.54 -7.59
CA LEU A 1 -51.08 -15.72 -8.33
C LEU A 1 -50.38 -14.71 -7.41
N ARG A 2 -51.09 -13.80 -6.71
CA ARG A 2 -50.47 -12.83 -5.78
C ARG A 2 -49.62 -13.45 -4.65
N GLU A 3 -50.08 -14.55 -4.06
CA GLU A 3 -49.37 -15.27 -2.98
C GLU A 3 -48.08 -15.98 -3.47
N ALA A 4 -48.10 -16.54 -4.69
CA ALA A 4 -46.94 -17.21 -5.28
C ALA A 4 -45.79 -16.21 -5.55
N PHE A 5 -46.10 -15.00 -6.05
CA PHE A 5 -45.11 -13.94 -6.23
C PHE A 5 -44.55 -13.40 -4.91
N TYR A 6 -45.32 -13.45 -3.82
CA TYR A 6 -44.84 -13.03 -2.49
C TYR A 6 -43.92 -14.08 -1.86
N GLY A 7 -44.20 -15.36 -2.07
CA GLY A 7 -43.35 -16.48 -1.65
C GLY A 7 -42.00 -16.51 -2.36
N VAL A 8 -41.99 -16.28 -3.68
CA VAL A 8 -40.75 -16.25 -4.50
C VAL A 8 -39.83 -15.10 -4.06
N ARG A 9 -40.36 -13.87 -3.91
CA ARG A 9 -39.55 -12.73 -3.43
C ARG A 9 -38.93 -12.95 -2.05
N ARG A 10 -39.68 -13.55 -1.11
CA ARG A 10 -39.14 -13.89 0.22
C ARG A 10 -38.04 -14.94 0.18
N PHE A 11 -38.10 -15.88 -0.76
CA PHE A 11 -37.07 -16.92 -0.92
C PHE A 11 -35.79 -16.34 -1.54
N ASP A 12 -35.93 -15.43 -2.51
CA ASP A 12 -34.82 -14.72 -3.13
C ASP A 12 -34.12 -13.79 -2.12
N ASP A 13 -34.89 -13.05 -1.31
CA ASP A 13 -34.37 -12.19 -0.24
C ASP A 13 -33.64 -13.00 0.85
N PHE A 14 -34.18 -14.17 1.23
CA PHE A 14 -33.54 -15.06 2.20
C PHE A 14 -32.25 -15.67 1.64
N HIS A 15 -32.21 -16.05 0.36
CA HIS A 15 -30.99 -16.51 -0.30
C HIS A 15 -29.94 -15.42 -0.43
N ALA A 16 -30.34 -14.18 -0.72
CA ALA A 16 -29.45 -13.03 -0.79
C ALA A 16 -28.88 -12.67 0.60
N ALA A 17 -29.70 -12.72 1.65
CA ALA A 17 -29.27 -12.51 3.03
C ALA A 17 -28.30 -13.61 3.51
N LEU A 18 -28.59 -14.88 3.21
CA LEU A 18 -27.66 -15.99 3.49
C LEU A 18 -26.39 -15.89 2.64
N GLY A 19 -26.46 -15.43 1.39
CA GLY A 19 -25.29 -15.17 0.56
C GLY A 19 -24.38 -14.09 1.14
N CYS A 20 -24.97 -12.97 1.60
CA CYS A 20 -24.25 -11.88 2.26
C CYS A 20 -23.64 -12.33 3.60
N ALA A 21 -24.39 -13.10 4.41
CA ALA A 21 -23.91 -13.63 5.69
C ALA A 21 -22.80 -14.68 5.52
N ARG A 22 -22.84 -15.51 4.47
CA ARG A 22 -21.76 -16.48 4.16
C ARG A 22 -20.44 -15.78 3.83
N ASN A 23 -20.49 -14.64 3.14
CA ASN A 23 -19.30 -13.88 2.80
C ASN A 23 -18.65 -13.21 4.03
N LEU A 24 -19.47 -12.77 5.00
CA LEU A 24 -18.98 -12.22 6.27
C LEU A 24 -18.29 -13.26 7.17
N LEU A 25 -18.62 -14.54 7.03
CA LEU A 25 -18.11 -15.58 7.91
C LEU A 25 -16.93 -16.36 7.29
N PHE A 26 -16.99 -16.63 5.99
CA PHE A 26 -16.03 -17.49 5.28
C PHE A 26 -15.52 -16.90 3.96
N GLY A 27 -15.98 -15.71 3.56
CA GLY A 27 -15.53 -15.06 2.34
C GLY A 27 -14.16 -14.41 2.47
N GLY A 28 -13.48 -14.19 1.36
CA GLY A 28 -12.43 -13.18 1.29
C GLY A 28 -13.02 -11.78 1.29
N GLY A 29 -12.18 -10.78 1.53
CA GLY A 29 -12.57 -9.40 1.36
C GLY A 29 -12.85 -9.07 -0.11
N GLY A 30 -13.93 -8.35 -0.39
CA GLY A 30 -14.19 -7.84 -1.74
C GLY A 30 -13.46 -6.53 -1.99
N ASP A 31 -12.96 -6.29 -3.19
CA ASP A 31 -12.24 -5.04 -3.50
C ASP A 31 -13.16 -3.82 -3.45
N GLY A 32 -12.56 -2.69 -3.08
CA GLY A 32 -13.20 -1.40 -3.09
C GLY A 32 -13.37 -0.87 -4.52
N GLY A 33 -14.55 -0.32 -4.82
CA GLY A 33 -14.79 0.31 -6.13
C GLY A 33 -13.98 1.60 -6.32
N SER A 34 -13.57 1.89 -7.56
CA SER A 34 -12.91 3.17 -7.87
C SER A 34 -13.82 4.38 -7.60
N GLY A 35 -13.21 5.49 -7.19
CA GLY A 35 -13.88 6.76 -7.01
C GLY A 35 -14.34 7.35 -8.34
N GLY A 36 -15.59 7.84 -8.39
CA GLY A 36 -16.15 8.44 -9.59
C GLY A 36 -15.55 9.81 -9.93
N SER A 37 -15.73 10.25 -11.17
CA SER A 37 -15.38 11.62 -11.58
C SER A 37 -16.51 12.59 -11.22
N SER A 38 -16.21 13.64 -10.45
CA SER A 38 -17.14 14.74 -10.20
C SER A 38 -16.57 16.08 -10.69
N GLY A 39 -17.40 17.11 -10.79
CA GLY A 39 -17.02 18.39 -11.41
C GLY A 39 -15.97 19.20 -10.66
N THR A 40 -15.84 19.01 -9.34
CA THR A 40 -14.97 19.84 -8.48
C THR A 40 -13.98 19.04 -7.63
N ALA A 41 -14.16 17.73 -7.51
CA ALA A 41 -13.23 16.82 -6.85
C ALA A 41 -13.35 15.40 -7.42
N GLY A 42 -12.27 14.64 -7.39
CA GLY A 42 -12.37 13.20 -7.58
C GLY A 42 -13.15 12.56 -6.43
N GLY A 43 -14.00 11.57 -6.74
CA GLY A 43 -14.66 10.75 -5.73
C GLY A 43 -13.64 9.93 -4.95
N ALA A 44 -13.92 9.63 -3.68
CA ALA A 44 -13.09 8.70 -2.92
C ALA A 44 -13.21 7.28 -3.49
N GLY A 45 -12.13 6.53 -3.47
CA GLY A 45 -12.16 5.08 -3.66
C GLY A 45 -12.89 4.40 -2.51
N GLY A 46 -13.65 3.36 -2.83
CA GLY A 46 -14.29 2.50 -1.84
C GLY A 46 -13.27 1.73 -1.02
N ALA A 47 -13.58 1.45 0.25
CA ALA A 47 -12.72 0.58 1.05
C ALA A 47 -12.83 -0.87 0.58
N GLY A 48 -11.72 -1.61 0.68
CA GLY A 48 -11.73 -3.05 0.57
C GLY A 48 -12.48 -3.68 1.75
N GLY A 49 -13.22 -4.75 1.46
CA GLY A 49 -13.91 -5.55 2.46
C GLY A 49 -12.93 -6.33 3.32
N ASN A 50 -13.24 -6.48 4.61
CA ASN A 50 -12.49 -7.40 5.45
C ASN A 50 -12.76 -8.84 5.03
N ALA A 51 -11.77 -9.72 5.17
CA ALA A 51 -12.02 -11.15 5.12
C ALA A 51 -12.95 -11.61 6.25
N GLY A 52 -13.68 -12.70 5.99
CA GLY A 52 -14.62 -13.27 6.93
C GLY A 52 -13.95 -13.81 8.19
N LEU A 53 -14.68 -13.77 9.31
CA LEU A 53 -14.12 -13.99 10.65
C LEU A 53 -13.41 -15.34 10.82
N PHE A 54 -13.94 -16.40 10.18
CA PHE A 54 -13.41 -17.77 10.23
C PHE A 54 -12.81 -18.22 8.89
N SER A 55 -12.61 -17.29 7.96
CA SER A 55 -12.01 -17.62 6.70
C SER A 55 -10.53 -17.92 6.91
N LEU A 56 -10.13 -19.18 6.68
CA LEU A 56 -8.77 -19.65 6.94
C LEU A 56 -7.83 -19.14 5.84
N GLY A 57 -7.12 -18.05 6.13
CA GLY A 57 -6.09 -17.51 5.25
C GLY A 57 -6.61 -16.56 4.17
N ALA A 58 -7.91 -16.23 4.17
CA ALA A 58 -8.42 -15.28 3.19
C ALA A 58 -7.90 -13.85 3.47
N ALA A 59 -7.48 -13.19 2.40
CA ALA A 59 -7.00 -11.82 2.46
C ALA A 59 -8.19 -10.83 2.56
N GLY A 60 -7.93 -9.68 3.19
CA GLY A 60 -8.78 -8.51 2.99
C GLY A 60 -8.70 -8.03 1.55
N GLY A 61 -9.78 -7.41 1.07
CA GLY A 61 -9.85 -6.88 -0.30
C GLY A 61 -9.05 -5.59 -0.42
N ASP A 62 -8.65 -5.24 -1.64
CA ASP A 62 -7.89 -4.03 -1.87
C ASP A 62 -8.78 -2.79 -1.80
N GLY A 63 -8.20 -1.65 -1.42
CA GLY A 63 -8.86 -0.35 -1.49
C GLY A 63 -8.99 0.14 -2.93
N GLY A 64 -10.14 0.72 -3.26
CA GLY A 64 -10.37 1.33 -4.56
C GLY A 64 -9.52 2.58 -4.79
N THR A 65 -9.17 2.85 -6.05
CA THR A 65 -8.45 4.08 -6.40
C THR A 65 -9.32 5.32 -6.22
N GLY A 66 -8.72 6.44 -5.79
CA GLY A 66 -9.37 7.74 -5.78
C GLY A 66 -9.63 8.24 -7.20
N GLY A 67 -10.80 8.83 -7.42
CA GLY A 67 -11.21 9.35 -8.71
C GLY A 67 -10.40 10.56 -9.16
N THR A 68 -10.37 10.79 -10.46
CA THR A 68 -9.92 12.07 -11.04
C THR A 68 -11.14 12.95 -11.32
N PRO A 69 -11.11 14.25 -10.99
CA PRO A 69 -12.21 15.16 -11.29
C PRO A 69 -12.38 15.32 -12.82
N ALA A 70 -13.60 15.60 -13.28
CA ALA A 70 -13.88 15.83 -14.70
C ALA A 70 -13.53 17.26 -15.16
N GLY A 71 -13.26 18.16 -14.21
CA GLY A 71 -12.86 19.55 -14.42
C GLY A 71 -11.85 19.99 -13.37
N PRO A 72 -11.56 21.31 -13.24
CA PRO A 72 -10.62 21.80 -12.24
C PRO A 72 -11.05 21.39 -10.82
N GLY A 73 -10.23 20.57 -10.17
CA GLY A 73 -10.58 19.95 -8.89
C GLY A 73 -9.43 19.18 -8.26
N THR A 74 -9.55 18.89 -6.97
CA THR A 74 -8.58 18.02 -6.27
C THR A 74 -8.81 16.56 -6.62
N GLY A 75 -7.76 15.75 -6.54
CA GLY A 75 -7.89 14.31 -6.67
C GLY A 75 -8.66 13.68 -5.51
N GLY A 76 -9.39 12.59 -5.78
CA GLY A 76 -10.08 11.83 -4.75
C GLY A 76 -9.10 11.02 -3.90
N THR A 77 -9.42 10.74 -2.65
CA THR A 77 -8.58 9.87 -1.81
C THR A 77 -8.72 8.42 -2.23
N GLY A 78 -7.66 7.64 -2.12
CA GLY A 78 -7.74 6.18 -2.23
C GLY A 78 -8.50 5.56 -1.07
N GLY A 79 -9.15 4.43 -1.31
CA GLY A 79 -9.84 3.63 -0.31
C GLY A 79 -8.85 2.86 0.57
N ALA A 80 -9.20 2.61 1.83
CA ALA A 80 -8.39 1.72 2.68
C ALA A 80 -8.50 0.26 2.21
N GLY A 81 -7.43 -0.51 2.37
CA GLY A 81 -7.48 -1.96 2.23
C GLY A 81 -8.26 -2.61 3.37
N GLY A 82 -8.88 -3.74 3.08
CA GLY A 82 -9.58 -4.57 4.05
C GLY A 82 -8.60 -5.33 4.95
N ASN A 83 -9.00 -5.63 6.18
CA ASN A 83 -8.21 -6.47 7.06
C ASN A 83 -8.34 -7.96 6.68
N GLY A 84 -7.31 -8.74 6.97
CA GLY A 84 -7.35 -10.21 6.89
C GLY A 84 -8.34 -10.82 7.88
N GLY A 85 -8.54 -12.14 7.79
CA GLY A 85 -9.40 -12.89 8.72
C GLY A 85 -8.89 -12.80 10.17
N LEU A 86 -9.72 -13.20 11.15
CA LEU A 86 -9.39 -12.99 12.58
C LEU A 86 -8.04 -13.59 12.99
N LEU A 87 -7.77 -14.82 12.55
CA LEU A 87 -6.56 -15.58 12.93
C LEU A 87 -5.53 -15.66 11.83
N PHE A 88 -5.96 -15.75 10.57
CA PHE A 88 -5.11 -15.95 9.41
C PHE A 88 -5.55 -15.04 8.29
N GLY A 89 -4.61 -14.67 7.43
CA GLY A 89 -4.87 -13.90 6.22
C GLY A 89 -4.14 -12.56 6.23
N SER A 90 -3.71 -12.13 5.05
CA SER A 90 -3.09 -10.84 4.86
C SER A 90 -4.11 -9.71 4.82
N GLY A 91 -3.70 -8.51 5.19
CA GLY A 91 -4.48 -7.32 4.88
C GLY A 91 -4.37 -6.97 3.39
N GLY A 92 -5.43 -6.40 2.83
CA GLY A 92 -5.44 -5.87 1.46
C GLY A 92 -4.66 -4.57 1.33
N ALA A 93 -4.20 -4.25 0.14
CA ALA A 93 -3.50 -3.00 -0.14
C ALA A 93 -4.46 -1.80 -0.06
N GLY A 94 -3.92 -0.63 0.28
CA GLY A 94 -4.64 0.63 0.18
C GLY A 94 -4.66 1.13 -1.26
N GLY A 95 -5.78 1.72 -1.68
CA GLY A 95 -5.94 2.29 -3.01
C GLY A 95 -5.09 3.54 -3.21
N ALA A 96 -4.64 3.79 -4.44
CA ALA A 96 -3.94 5.02 -4.77
C ALA A 96 -4.86 6.25 -4.71
N GLY A 97 -4.32 7.41 -4.35
CA GLY A 97 -5.01 8.68 -4.48
C GLY A 97 -5.14 9.13 -5.94
N GLY A 98 -6.26 9.76 -6.28
CA GLY A 98 -6.52 10.31 -7.60
C GLY A 98 -5.69 11.56 -7.88
N ALA A 99 -5.44 11.86 -9.16
CA ALA A 99 -4.76 13.09 -9.55
C ALA A 99 -5.69 14.31 -9.45
N GLY A 100 -5.13 15.46 -9.06
CA GLY A 100 -5.80 16.75 -9.21
C GLY A 100 -5.79 17.21 -10.67
N ILE A 101 -6.72 18.08 -11.07
CA ILE A 101 -6.77 18.70 -12.40
C ILE A 101 -6.90 20.21 -12.26
N GLY A 102 -6.16 20.95 -13.08
CA GLY A 102 -6.21 22.41 -13.14
C GLY A 102 -5.31 23.11 -12.13
N SER A 103 -5.29 24.44 -12.21
CA SER A 103 -4.34 25.28 -11.47
C SER A 103 -4.51 25.17 -9.96
N SER A 104 -3.40 24.87 -9.28
CA SER A 104 -3.27 24.87 -7.82
C SER A 104 -4.20 23.85 -7.14
N LYS A 105 -4.41 22.68 -7.75
CA LYS A 105 -5.21 21.59 -7.18
C LYS A 105 -4.35 20.45 -6.71
N ALA A 106 -4.57 20.03 -5.46
CA ALA A 106 -3.82 18.95 -4.85
C ALA A 106 -4.20 17.58 -5.43
N GLY A 107 -3.25 16.66 -5.38
CA GLY A 107 -3.56 15.24 -5.55
C GLY A 107 -4.25 14.68 -4.32
N GLY A 108 -5.03 13.62 -4.50
CA GLY A 108 -5.67 12.90 -3.42
C GLY A 108 -4.67 12.07 -2.62
N THR A 109 -4.94 11.82 -1.35
CA THR A 109 -4.09 10.95 -0.53
C THR A 109 -4.27 9.48 -0.91
N GLY A 110 -3.23 8.67 -0.75
CA GLY A 110 -3.34 7.22 -0.81
C GLY A 110 -4.11 6.66 0.40
N GLY A 111 -4.75 5.51 0.22
CA GLY A 111 -5.43 4.77 1.26
C GLY A 111 -4.46 3.97 2.12
N ALA A 112 -4.81 3.73 3.39
CA ALA A 112 -4.02 2.86 4.25
C ALA A 112 -4.16 1.38 3.82
N GLY A 113 -3.11 0.59 4.00
CA GLY A 113 -3.19 -0.86 3.87
C GLY A 113 -3.94 -1.49 5.06
N GLY A 114 -4.60 -2.61 4.81
CA GLY A 114 -5.29 -3.39 5.84
C GLY A 114 -4.33 -4.13 6.76
N ASN A 115 -4.76 -4.41 7.98
CA ASN A 115 -3.97 -5.24 8.90
C ASN A 115 -4.18 -6.72 8.60
N ALA A 116 -3.17 -7.53 8.90
CA ALA A 116 -3.27 -8.98 8.87
C ALA A 116 -4.15 -9.55 10.00
N GLY A 117 -4.48 -10.84 9.87
CA GLY A 117 -4.99 -11.65 10.96
C GLY A 117 -3.95 -11.87 12.07
N LEU A 118 -4.42 -12.30 13.25
CA LEU A 118 -3.61 -12.30 14.47
C LEU A 118 -2.39 -13.22 14.43
N LEU A 119 -2.48 -14.41 13.85
CA LEU A 119 -1.45 -15.45 13.97
C LEU A 119 -0.50 -15.45 12.79
N VAL A 120 -1.03 -15.54 11.57
CA VAL A 120 -0.22 -15.56 10.35
C VAL A 120 -0.85 -14.67 9.30
N GLY A 121 -0.06 -13.72 8.82
CA GLY A 121 -0.44 -12.83 7.73
C GLY A 121 0.41 -11.58 7.71
N SER A 122 0.64 -11.06 6.52
CA SER A 122 1.32 -9.79 6.31
C SER A 122 0.33 -8.64 6.22
N GLY A 123 0.73 -7.47 6.71
CA GLY A 123 -0.05 -6.26 6.54
C GLY A 123 -0.03 -5.80 5.08
N GLY A 124 -1.12 -5.20 4.61
CA GLY A 124 -1.23 -4.67 3.26
C GLY A 124 -0.37 -3.43 3.05
N ALA A 125 0.12 -3.21 1.83
CA ALA A 125 0.83 -1.99 1.49
C ALA A 125 -0.10 -0.77 1.53
N GLY A 126 0.43 0.40 1.89
CA GLY A 126 -0.29 1.67 1.75
C GLY A 126 -0.31 2.13 0.28
N GLY A 127 -1.38 2.79 -0.12
CA GLY A 127 -1.54 3.33 -1.46
C GLY A 127 -0.67 4.55 -1.72
N ALA A 128 -0.23 4.74 -2.96
CA ALA A 128 0.49 5.95 -3.34
C ALA A 128 -0.42 7.19 -3.30
N GLY A 129 0.16 8.34 -2.98
CA GLY A 129 -0.53 9.63 -3.11
C GLY A 129 -0.65 10.07 -4.57
N GLY A 130 -1.73 10.76 -4.90
CA GLY A 130 -2.00 11.29 -6.23
C GLY A 130 -1.14 12.50 -6.57
N ALA A 131 -0.86 12.69 -7.85
CA ALA A 131 -0.17 13.89 -8.33
C ALA A 131 -1.07 15.14 -8.27
N ALA A 132 -0.46 16.29 -8.07
CA ALA A 132 -1.12 17.58 -8.17
C ALA A 132 -1.50 17.92 -9.62
N GLY A 133 -2.46 18.83 -9.79
CA GLY A 133 -2.93 19.28 -11.10
C GLY A 133 -1.89 20.11 -11.84
N THR A 134 -1.82 19.92 -13.16
CA THR A 134 -0.96 20.68 -14.07
C THR A 134 -1.49 22.11 -14.25
N GLY A 135 -0.58 23.10 -14.29
CA GLY A 135 -0.91 24.50 -14.59
C GLY A 135 -1.05 25.44 -13.38
N GLY A 136 -0.63 25.03 -12.18
CA GLY A 136 -0.54 25.91 -11.01
C GLY A 136 0.90 26.08 -10.51
N PHE A 137 1.20 27.21 -9.87
CA PHE A 137 2.52 27.44 -9.26
C PHE A 137 2.67 26.65 -7.94
N ILE A 138 1.63 26.62 -7.09
CA ILE A 138 1.68 26.12 -5.70
C ILE A 138 0.65 25.00 -5.38
N ALA A 139 0.74 23.84 -6.04
CA ALA A 139 -0.14 22.70 -5.78
C ALA A 139 0.62 21.53 -5.13
N PRO A 140 0.20 21.03 -3.96
CA PRO A 140 0.89 19.92 -3.31
C PRO A 140 0.46 18.57 -3.88
N GLY A 141 1.39 17.62 -3.90
CA GLY A 141 1.06 16.21 -4.13
C GLY A 141 0.31 15.60 -2.95
N GLY A 142 -0.49 14.58 -3.20
CA GLY A 142 -1.18 13.84 -2.14
C GLY A 142 -0.20 13.02 -1.31
N ALA A 143 -0.45 12.89 -0.01
CA ALA A 143 0.36 12.01 0.84
C ALA A 143 0.13 10.53 0.50
N GLY A 144 1.15 9.70 0.68
CA GLY A 144 1.02 8.24 0.62
C GLY A 144 0.33 7.67 1.86
N GLY A 145 -0.33 6.53 1.70
CA GLY A 145 -1.00 5.82 2.79
C GLY A 145 -0.05 5.02 3.66
N ALA A 146 -0.41 4.80 4.93
CA ALA A 146 0.36 3.93 5.82
C ALA A 146 0.20 2.45 5.42
N GLY A 147 1.24 1.65 5.62
CA GLY A 147 1.18 0.20 5.53
C GLY A 147 0.52 -0.43 6.75
N GLY A 148 -0.16 -1.56 6.53
CA GLY A 148 -0.84 -2.34 7.56
C GLY A 148 0.11 -3.10 8.47
N LYS A 149 -0.34 -3.42 9.68
CA LYS A 149 0.43 -4.24 10.64
C LYS A 149 0.32 -5.72 10.30
N ALA A 150 1.38 -6.46 10.61
CA ALA A 150 1.41 -7.91 10.47
C ALA A 150 0.70 -8.62 11.64
N GLY A 151 0.46 -9.92 11.46
CA GLY A 151 0.15 -10.84 12.54
C GLY A 151 1.40 -11.21 13.34
N LEU A 152 1.27 -12.24 14.18
CA LEU A 152 2.38 -12.78 14.96
C LEU A 152 3.56 -13.20 14.07
N ILE A 153 3.22 -13.86 12.97
CA ILE A 153 4.12 -14.24 11.88
C ILE A 153 3.67 -13.53 10.60
N GLY A 154 4.53 -12.69 10.03
CA GLY A 154 4.28 -11.97 8.80
C GLY A 154 5.01 -10.64 8.76
N ASN A 155 5.09 -10.04 7.58
CA ASN A 155 5.74 -8.75 7.41
C ASN A 155 4.75 -7.61 7.59
N GLY A 156 5.20 -6.49 8.16
CA GLY A 156 4.44 -5.26 8.08
C GLY A 156 4.38 -4.77 6.64
N GLY A 157 3.27 -4.15 6.23
CA GLY A 157 3.12 -3.62 4.87
C GLY A 157 3.97 -2.37 4.65
N ASN A 158 4.44 -2.14 3.42
CA ASN A 158 5.16 -0.90 3.12
C ASN A 158 4.22 0.32 3.18
N GLY A 159 4.72 1.48 3.59
CA GLY A 159 4.03 2.75 3.38
C GLY A 159 4.05 3.14 1.92
N GLY A 160 3.00 3.83 1.45
CA GLY A 160 2.89 4.30 0.08
C GLY A 160 3.76 5.54 -0.19
N SER A 161 4.25 5.69 -1.41
CA SER A 161 4.98 6.89 -1.83
C SER A 161 4.04 8.10 -1.90
N GLY A 162 4.54 9.29 -1.56
CA GLY A 162 3.83 10.55 -1.77
C GLY A 162 3.76 10.93 -3.26
N GLY A 163 2.70 11.64 -3.62
CA GLY A 163 2.46 12.13 -4.99
C GLY A 163 3.31 13.35 -5.33
N ALA A 164 3.49 13.61 -6.63
CA ALA A 164 4.21 14.78 -7.09
C ALA A 164 3.40 16.08 -6.90
N GLY A 165 4.05 17.14 -6.40
CA GLY A 165 3.56 18.52 -6.41
C GLY A 165 4.07 19.31 -7.62
N THR A 166 3.63 20.57 -7.78
CA THR A 166 4.06 21.47 -8.86
C THR A 166 5.38 22.20 -8.53
N ILE A 167 5.83 23.07 -9.45
CA ILE A 167 7.15 23.75 -9.42
C ILE A 167 7.43 24.53 -8.12
N ALA A 168 6.43 25.17 -7.50
CA ALA A 168 6.54 25.78 -6.17
C ALA A 168 5.61 25.09 -5.14
N GLY A 169 5.06 23.93 -5.48
CA GLY A 169 4.29 23.08 -4.58
C GLY A 169 5.18 22.07 -3.86
N THR A 170 4.76 21.60 -2.70
CA THR A 170 5.43 20.51 -1.99
C THR A 170 5.02 19.17 -2.58
N GLY A 171 5.97 18.24 -2.75
CA GLY A 171 5.61 16.84 -2.94
C GLY A 171 4.84 16.32 -1.72
N GLY A 172 3.99 15.32 -1.93
CA GLY A 172 3.27 14.67 -0.84
C GLY A 172 4.23 13.92 0.08
N ALA A 173 3.93 13.86 1.37
CA ALA A 173 4.71 13.03 2.28
C ALA A 173 4.54 11.53 1.94
N GLY A 174 5.57 10.73 2.16
CA GLY A 174 5.47 9.27 2.13
C GLY A 174 4.75 8.73 3.36
N GLY A 175 4.06 7.61 3.21
CA GLY A 175 3.38 6.90 4.29
C GLY A 175 4.34 6.13 5.20
N SER A 176 3.92 5.83 6.43
CA SER A 176 4.68 4.97 7.33
C SER A 176 4.56 3.50 6.98
N GLY A 177 5.60 2.72 7.26
CA GLY A 177 5.58 1.27 7.19
C GLY A 177 4.81 0.62 8.36
N GLY A 178 4.29 -0.57 8.10
CA GLY A 178 3.68 -1.46 9.07
C GLY A 178 4.73 -2.14 9.94
N ASN A 179 4.40 -2.47 11.18
CA ASN A 179 5.30 -3.24 12.04
C ASN A 179 4.99 -4.73 11.90
N ALA A 180 6.02 -5.54 12.09
CA ALA A 180 5.86 -6.95 12.42
C ALA A 180 5.77 -7.16 13.95
N VAL A 181 5.58 -8.41 14.38
CA VAL A 181 5.36 -8.74 15.81
C VAL A 181 6.40 -9.71 16.37
N LEU A 182 6.38 -11.00 16.01
CA LEU A 182 7.39 -11.98 16.48
C LEU A 182 8.35 -12.38 15.37
N ILE A 183 7.80 -12.78 14.23
CA ILE A 183 8.57 -13.22 13.07
C ILE A 183 8.09 -12.42 11.85
N GLY A 184 9.01 -11.70 11.23
CA GLY A 184 8.77 -10.95 10.00
C GLY A 184 9.44 -9.58 10.01
N ASN A 185 9.57 -9.02 8.83
CA ASN A 185 10.19 -7.72 8.63
C ASN A 185 9.19 -6.59 8.92
N GLY A 186 9.70 -5.46 9.41
CA GLY A 186 8.94 -4.21 9.36
C GLY A 186 8.80 -3.76 7.91
N GLY A 187 7.73 -3.07 7.56
CA GLY A 187 7.51 -2.53 6.23
C GLY A 187 8.35 -1.28 5.96
N ASN A 188 8.74 -1.06 4.71
CA ASN A 188 9.49 0.14 4.34
C ASN A 188 8.67 1.41 4.53
N ALA A 189 9.36 2.51 4.85
CA ALA A 189 8.78 3.83 4.68
C ALA A 189 8.41 4.09 3.21
N GLY A 190 7.33 4.85 3.02
CA GLY A 190 7.01 5.50 1.76
C GLY A 190 8.00 6.62 1.45
N ASN A 191 8.36 6.73 0.18
CA ASN A 191 9.17 7.85 -0.29
C ASN A 191 8.35 9.14 -0.28
N GLY A 192 8.99 10.28 0.02
CA GLY A 192 8.39 11.59 -0.26
C GLY A 192 8.25 11.84 -1.75
N GLY A 193 7.17 12.52 -2.14
CA GLY A 193 6.91 12.93 -3.51
C GLY A 193 7.83 14.07 -3.98
N THR A 194 7.92 14.25 -5.28
CA THR A 194 8.70 15.34 -5.91
C THR A 194 7.90 16.65 -5.93
N GLY A 195 8.57 17.79 -6.05
CA GLY A 195 7.95 19.12 -6.12
C GLY A 195 9.01 20.21 -5.98
N GLY A 196 8.58 21.49 -5.96
CA GLY A 196 9.47 22.61 -5.61
C GLY A 196 10.14 22.44 -4.25
N THR A 197 9.44 21.78 -3.33
CA THR A 197 10.02 21.20 -2.13
C THR A 197 9.65 19.72 -2.11
N ALA A 198 10.63 18.83 -1.92
CA ALA A 198 10.34 17.40 -1.81
C ALA A 198 9.51 17.11 -0.56
N GLY A 199 8.58 16.17 -0.67
CA GLY A 199 7.85 15.66 0.50
C GLY A 199 8.80 14.92 1.44
N SER A 200 8.42 14.84 2.72
CA SER A 200 9.17 14.03 3.69
C SER A 200 8.98 12.53 3.42
N THR A 201 10.03 11.74 3.58
CA THR A 201 9.95 10.27 3.65
C THR A 201 9.21 9.86 4.92
N GLY A 202 8.36 8.84 4.83
CA GLY A 202 7.66 8.29 6.00
C GLY A 202 8.60 7.55 6.95
N THR A 203 8.10 7.04 8.06
CA THR A 203 8.88 6.18 8.97
C THR A 203 8.75 4.72 8.58
N GLY A 204 9.84 3.96 8.65
CA GLY A 204 9.81 2.51 8.46
C GLY A 204 9.20 1.80 9.68
N GLY A 205 8.73 0.58 9.47
CA GLY A 205 8.23 -0.28 10.53
C GLY A 205 9.34 -1.03 11.26
N ILE A 206 9.09 -1.36 12.52
CA ILE A 206 9.97 -2.22 13.32
C ILE A 206 9.67 -3.70 12.99
N SER A 207 10.72 -4.51 12.97
CA SER A 207 10.66 -5.96 12.76
C SER A 207 10.14 -6.76 13.94
N GLY A 208 9.94 -8.06 13.71
CA GLY A 208 9.55 -9.01 14.73
C GLY A 208 10.64 -9.19 15.79
N ARG A 209 10.22 -9.49 17.02
CA ARG A 209 11.11 -9.63 18.19
C ARG A 209 12.10 -10.81 18.14
N PHE A 210 11.90 -11.77 17.25
CA PHE A 210 12.74 -12.96 17.17
C PHE A 210 13.48 -13.06 15.83
N LEU A 211 12.78 -12.82 14.73
CA LEU A 211 13.34 -12.91 13.38
C LEU A 211 12.73 -11.81 12.53
N GLY A 212 13.56 -11.06 11.82
CA GLY A 212 13.12 -10.04 10.87
C GLY A 212 14.03 -8.82 10.88
N LEU A 213 14.07 -8.15 9.72
CA LEU A 213 14.76 -6.89 9.52
C LEU A 213 13.80 -5.72 9.58
N ASP A 214 14.25 -4.64 10.21
CA ASP A 214 13.49 -3.39 10.24
C ASP A 214 13.29 -2.87 8.82
N GLY A 215 12.18 -2.18 8.61
CA GLY A 215 11.92 -1.52 7.34
C GLY A 215 12.89 -0.36 7.10
N PHE A 216 13.11 -0.01 5.84
CA PHE A 216 13.91 1.19 5.54
C PHE A 216 13.32 2.44 6.20
N ASN A 217 14.20 3.24 6.83
CA ASN A 217 13.89 4.41 7.66
C ASN A 217 13.09 4.11 8.94
N ALA A 218 13.19 2.89 9.48
CA ALA A 218 12.63 2.58 10.79
C ALA A 218 13.32 3.35 11.91
N PRO A 219 12.61 3.69 13.00
CA PRO A 219 13.22 4.28 14.19
C PRO A 219 14.33 3.37 14.75
N ALA A 220 15.45 3.96 15.16
CA ALA A 220 16.48 3.22 15.86
C ALA A 220 15.94 2.66 17.18
N SER A 221 16.13 1.36 17.41
CA SER A 221 15.72 0.73 18.66
C SER A 221 16.66 1.10 19.80
N THR A 222 16.09 1.35 20.98
CA THR A 222 16.85 1.51 22.22
C THR A 222 17.10 0.20 22.96
N ASP A 223 16.60 -0.93 22.43
CA ASP A 223 16.81 -2.26 22.98
C ASP A 223 18.11 -2.89 22.42
N PRO A 224 19.09 -3.24 23.27
CA PRO A 224 20.34 -3.84 22.83
C PRO A 224 20.15 -5.22 22.17
N LEU A 225 19.13 -5.99 22.56
CA LEU A 225 18.85 -7.29 21.95
C LEU A 225 18.32 -7.14 20.52
N HIS A 226 17.51 -6.11 20.29
CA HIS A 226 17.04 -5.78 18.94
C HIS A 226 18.21 -5.37 18.04
N THR A 227 19.12 -4.54 18.56
CA THR A 227 20.31 -4.13 17.80
C THR A 227 21.18 -5.34 17.43
N LEU A 228 21.40 -6.26 18.37
CA LEU A 228 22.13 -7.50 18.10
C LEU A 228 21.42 -8.38 17.06
N GLN A 229 20.09 -8.51 17.14
CA GLN A 229 19.31 -9.23 16.13
C GLN A 229 19.56 -8.67 14.72
N GLN A 230 19.49 -7.34 14.53
CA GLN A 230 19.73 -6.71 13.24
C GLN A 230 21.16 -6.94 12.72
N GLN A 231 22.17 -6.91 13.60
CA GLN A 231 23.56 -7.21 13.24
C GLN A 231 23.75 -8.66 12.80
N VAL A 232 23.16 -9.62 13.53
CA VAL A 232 23.23 -11.04 13.18
C VAL A 232 22.55 -11.31 11.84
N LEU A 233 21.36 -10.76 11.60
CA LEU A 233 20.67 -10.91 10.31
C LEU A 233 21.48 -10.29 9.16
N THR A 234 22.15 -9.16 9.40
CA THR A 234 23.05 -8.55 8.41
C THR A 234 24.22 -9.46 8.07
N ALA A 235 24.84 -10.09 9.07
CA ALA A 235 25.94 -11.05 8.86
C ALA A 235 25.49 -12.31 8.11
N ILE A 236 24.28 -12.81 8.38
CA ILE A 236 23.68 -13.95 7.67
C ILE A 236 23.38 -13.58 6.21
N ASN A 237 22.89 -12.36 5.96
CA ASN A 237 22.58 -11.91 4.61
C ASN A 237 23.82 -11.66 3.75
N ALA A 238 24.91 -11.19 4.33
CA ALA A 238 26.12 -10.77 3.61
C ALA A 238 26.60 -11.79 2.55
N PRO A 239 26.83 -13.08 2.86
CA PRO A 239 27.28 -14.05 1.85
C PRO A 239 26.23 -14.28 0.74
N ILE A 240 24.94 -14.24 1.06
CA ILE A 240 23.86 -14.44 0.07
C ILE A 240 23.72 -13.21 -0.83
N GLN A 241 23.84 -12.01 -0.26
CA GLN A 241 23.79 -10.76 -1.01
C GLN A 241 25.01 -10.60 -1.91
N GLU A 242 26.21 -11.00 -1.45
CA GLU A 242 27.41 -11.02 -2.29
C GLU A 242 27.28 -12.03 -3.43
N ALA A 243 26.75 -13.23 -3.15
CA ALA A 243 26.63 -14.29 -4.15
C ALA A 243 25.50 -14.05 -5.17
N THR A 244 24.39 -13.41 -4.77
CA THR A 244 23.16 -13.35 -5.58
C THR A 244 22.66 -11.94 -5.89
N GLY A 245 23.28 -10.91 -5.31
CA GLY A 245 22.82 -9.51 -5.39
C GLY A 245 21.56 -9.22 -4.57
N ARG A 246 21.03 -10.20 -3.82
CA ARG A 246 19.79 -10.08 -3.03
C ARG A 246 19.97 -10.70 -1.64
N PRO A 247 19.44 -10.09 -0.58
CA PRO A 247 19.53 -10.66 0.77
C PRO A 247 18.67 -11.93 0.88
N LEU A 248 18.91 -12.75 1.91
CA LEU A 248 18.04 -13.87 2.23
C LEU A 248 16.75 -13.40 2.91
N ILE A 249 16.90 -12.50 3.89
CA ILE A 249 15.82 -11.84 4.63
C ILE A 249 16.03 -10.34 4.50
N GLY A 250 15.00 -9.59 4.14
CA GLY A 250 15.05 -8.12 4.13
C GLY A 250 14.23 -7.56 3.00
N ASN A 251 13.79 -6.31 3.14
CA ASN A 251 13.00 -5.67 2.12
C ASN A 251 13.87 -5.18 0.97
N GLY A 252 13.26 -5.04 -0.21
CA GLY A 252 13.87 -4.39 -1.35
C GLY A 252 14.01 -2.88 -1.13
N ALA A 253 15.08 -2.30 -1.65
CA ALA A 253 15.30 -0.86 -1.56
C ALA A 253 14.25 -0.10 -2.39
N ASN A 254 13.73 1.00 -1.87
CA ASN A 254 12.83 1.84 -2.65
C ASN A 254 13.57 2.48 -3.83
N GLY A 255 12.88 2.65 -4.96
CA GLY A 255 13.38 3.42 -6.09
C GLY A 255 13.59 4.89 -5.72
N THR A 256 14.57 5.52 -6.34
CA THR A 256 14.92 6.92 -6.05
C THR A 256 13.79 7.88 -6.45
N PRO A 257 13.33 8.77 -5.55
CA PRO A 257 12.32 9.78 -5.91
C PRO A 257 12.81 10.70 -7.03
N GLY A 258 11.94 10.98 -8.01
CA GLY A 258 12.24 11.86 -9.13
C GLY A 258 13.07 11.25 -10.25
N THR A 259 13.33 9.94 -10.22
CA THR A 259 13.98 9.24 -11.32
C THR A 259 13.00 8.34 -12.08
N GLY A 260 11.86 7.98 -11.49
CA GLY A 260 11.00 6.91 -12.00
C GLY A 260 11.62 5.52 -11.88
N ALA A 261 12.66 5.35 -11.05
CA ALA A 261 13.30 4.06 -10.86
C ALA A 261 12.36 3.09 -10.14
N ASP A 262 12.37 1.84 -10.59
CA ASP A 262 11.64 0.76 -9.93
C ASP A 262 12.19 0.48 -8.53
N GLY A 263 11.33 -0.05 -7.67
CA GLY A 263 11.75 -0.62 -6.41
C GLY A 263 12.54 -1.91 -6.60
N GLY A 264 13.56 -2.11 -5.76
CA GLY A 264 14.33 -3.35 -5.72
C GLY A 264 13.48 -4.52 -5.22
N PRO A 265 13.82 -5.75 -5.58
CA PRO A 265 13.12 -6.92 -5.08
C PRO A 265 13.45 -7.18 -3.60
N GLY A 266 12.51 -7.79 -2.88
CA GLY A 266 12.71 -8.31 -1.53
C GLY A 266 13.70 -9.47 -1.47
N GLY A 267 14.08 -9.85 -0.25
CA GLY A 267 14.95 -10.99 0.03
C GLY A 267 14.32 -12.31 -0.41
N TRP A 268 15.14 -13.33 -0.63
CA TRP A 268 14.68 -14.60 -1.20
C TRP A 268 13.59 -15.30 -0.37
N LEU A 269 13.74 -15.31 0.96
CA LEU A 269 12.84 -16.02 1.87
C LEU A 269 11.79 -15.10 2.48
N PHE A 270 12.23 -14.00 3.10
CA PHE A 270 11.35 -12.99 3.69
C PHE A 270 11.74 -11.60 3.21
N GLY A 271 10.75 -10.78 2.87
CA GLY A 271 11.00 -9.40 2.49
C GLY A 271 9.97 -8.85 1.51
N ASN A 272 9.49 -7.65 1.80
CA ASN A 272 8.66 -6.95 0.83
C ASN A 272 9.54 -6.41 -0.30
N GLY A 273 8.95 -6.17 -1.46
CA GLY A 273 9.59 -5.34 -2.48
C GLY A 273 9.84 -3.92 -1.99
N GLY A 274 10.68 -3.16 -2.68
CA GLY A 274 10.83 -1.72 -2.46
C GLY A 274 9.73 -0.93 -3.17
N ASN A 275 9.34 0.21 -2.62
CA ASN A 275 8.40 1.11 -3.30
C ASN A 275 9.01 1.68 -4.58
N GLY A 276 8.20 1.93 -5.60
CA GLY A 276 8.65 2.67 -6.77
C GLY A 276 9.12 4.09 -6.43
N GLY A 277 10.07 4.60 -7.20
CA GLY A 277 10.47 6.00 -7.18
C GLY A 277 9.49 6.86 -7.98
N SER A 278 9.06 8.00 -7.44
CA SER A 278 8.19 8.91 -8.19
C SER A 278 8.87 9.45 -9.46
N GLY A 279 8.06 9.87 -10.44
CA GLY A 279 8.54 10.55 -11.64
C GLY A 279 9.11 11.95 -11.36
N LYS A 280 9.82 12.53 -12.35
CA LYS A 280 10.33 13.91 -12.30
C LYS A 280 9.18 14.91 -12.16
N ALA A 281 9.34 15.95 -11.33
CA ALA A 281 8.30 16.97 -11.12
C ALA A 281 7.93 17.79 -12.38
N VAL A 282 8.86 17.94 -13.34
CA VAL A 282 8.71 18.91 -14.46
C VAL A 282 8.83 18.26 -15.85
N ASN A 283 9.19 16.98 -15.92
CA ASN A 283 9.17 16.22 -17.18
C ASN A 283 8.20 15.05 -17.01
N VAL A 284 7.43 14.76 -18.06
CA VAL A 284 6.51 13.61 -18.12
C VAL A 284 7.34 12.34 -17.94
N GLY A 285 7.44 11.89 -16.70
CA GLY A 285 8.18 10.69 -16.31
C GLY A 285 7.23 9.85 -15.50
N ASN A 286 7.05 8.60 -15.93
CA ASN A 286 6.25 7.63 -15.21
C ASN A 286 6.87 7.42 -13.81
N GLY A 287 6.01 7.10 -12.83
CA GLY A 287 6.51 6.53 -11.59
C GLY A 287 7.11 5.16 -11.87
N GLY A 288 8.12 4.78 -11.09
CA GLY A 288 8.66 3.42 -11.11
C GLY A 288 7.66 2.43 -10.55
N ASN A 289 7.79 1.19 -10.99
CA ASN A 289 7.03 0.07 -10.46
C ASN A 289 7.48 -0.27 -9.04
N GLY A 290 6.60 -0.90 -8.27
CA GLY A 290 6.99 -1.53 -7.02
C GLY A 290 7.86 -2.76 -7.28
N GLY A 291 8.79 -3.05 -6.39
CA GLY A 291 9.57 -4.28 -6.43
C GLY A 291 8.72 -5.50 -6.08
N ALA A 292 9.13 -6.67 -6.58
CA ALA A 292 8.55 -7.95 -6.18
C ALA A 292 8.95 -8.32 -4.75
N GLY A 293 8.05 -8.96 -4.02
CA GLY A 293 8.35 -9.57 -2.72
C GLY A 293 9.19 -10.85 -2.81
N GLY A 294 9.69 -11.30 -1.67
CA GLY A 294 10.23 -12.64 -1.46
C GLY A 294 9.15 -13.71 -1.30
N ALA A 295 9.55 -14.96 -1.07
CA ALA A 295 8.61 -16.08 -0.92
C ALA A 295 7.53 -15.87 0.16
N GLY A 296 7.84 -15.13 1.23
CA GLY A 296 6.89 -14.74 2.28
C GLY A 296 6.67 -13.24 2.42
N GLY A 297 6.90 -12.44 1.38
CA GLY A 297 6.77 -10.98 1.45
C GLY A 297 5.91 -10.39 0.35
N ASN A 298 5.39 -9.19 0.61
CA ASN A 298 4.43 -8.55 -0.27
C ASN A 298 5.15 -7.81 -1.40
N GLY A 299 4.51 -7.73 -2.57
CA GLY A 299 4.85 -6.72 -3.56
C GLY A 299 4.69 -5.31 -2.96
N ALA A 300 5.41 -4.35 -3.52
CA ALA A 300 5.30 -2.97 -3.10
C ALA A 300 4.40 -2.15 -4.03
N ALA A 301 3.89 -1.02 -3.53
CA ALA A 301 3.19 -0.06 -4.35
C ALA A 301 4.14 0.58 -5.38
N GLY A 302 3.66 0.71 -6.62
CA GLY A 302 4.26 1.61 -7.60
C GLY A 302 4.12 3.08 -7.17
N ALA A 303 4.94 3.94 -7.75
CA ALA A 303 4.84 5.38 -7.49
C ALA A 303 3.89 6.08 -8.46
N ALA A 304 3.33 7.20 -8.04
CA ALA A 304 2.63 8.10 -8.95
C ALA A 304 3.63 8.79 -9.91
N GLY A 305 3.28 8.81 -11.20
CA GLY A 305 3.94 9.65 -12.21
C GLY A 305 3.50 11.12 -12.12
N SER A 306 4.24 12.01 -12.79
CA SER A 306 4.01 13.46 -12.73
C SER A 306 2.74 13.96 -13.44
N ASN A 307 2.06 13.11 -14.22
CA ASN A 307 0.89 13.49 -15.01
C ASN A 307 -0.39 12.70 -14.63
N GLY A 308 -0.39 11.99 -13.50
CA GLY A 308 -1.58 11.28 -13.02
C GLY A 308 -2.03 10.07 -13.84
N VAL A 309 -1.30 9.71 -14.91
CA VAL A 309 -1.59 8.52 -15.73
C VAL A 309 -0.66 7.40 -15.29
N GLY A 310 -1.21 6.41 -14.59
CA GLY A 310 -0.53 5.18 -14.18
C GLY A 310 0.19 5.28 -12.84
N ALA A 311 -0.52 4.99 -11.75
CA ALA A 311 0.12 4.23 -10.68
C ALA A 311 0.37 2.84 -11.30
N GLY A 312 1.62 2.41 -11.38
CA GLY A 312 1.95 1.06 -11.87
C GLY A 312 1.16 0.03 -11.08
N ASP A 313 0.57 -0.93 -11.79
CA ASP A 313 -0.15 -2.06 -11.24
C ASP A 313 0.64 -2.63 -10.04
N HIS A 314 -0.09 -2.95 -8.97
CA HIS A 314 0.50 -3.51 -7.76
C HIS A 314 1.34 -4.73 -8.18
N GLY A 315 2.64 -4.70 -7.86
CA GLY A 315 3.55 -5.79 -8.19
C GLY A 315 2.96 -7.06 -7.60
N GLY A 316 2.55 -7.97 -8.48
CA GLY A 316 1.60 -9.04 -8.21
C GLY A 316 1.82 -9.73 -6.87
N ASP A 317 0.72 -9.93 -6.16
CA ASP A 317 0.64 -10.77 -4.99
C ASP A 317 1.23 -12.14 -5.31
N GLY A 318 2.46 -12.37 -4.85
CA GLY A 318 3.05 -13.69 -4.75
C GLY A 318 2.35 -14.47 -3.65
N GLN A 319 1.09 -14.80 -3.85
CA GLN A 319 0.36 -15.74 -3.00
C GLN A 319 0.64 -17.13 -3.57
N ALA A 320 1.52 -17.87 -2.90
CA ALA A 320 1.53 -19.33 -2.93
C ALA A 320 0.73 -19.84 -1.72
#